data_AF-A0A963D0L9-F1
#
_entry.id   AF-A0A963D0L9-F1
#
_cell.length_a   1.000
_cell.length_b   1.000
_cell.length_c   1.000
_cell.angle_alpha   90.00
_cell.angle_beta   90.00
_cell.angle_gamma   90.00
#
_symmetry.space_group_name_H-M   'P 1'
#
loop_
_entity.id
_entity.type
_entity.pdbx_description
1 polymer ?
#
loop_
_entity_poly.entity_id
_entity_poly.type
_entity_poly.pdbx_seq_one_letter_code
_entity_poly.pdbx_strand_id
1 'polypeptide(L)'
;MAVQYHVAHSTSVAGAGVVAGGPYDCASGSIWFALTRCMTPRFWSPLPDDARFRQRVVDKARAELIDPVDGLADDRAWIFSGGRDETVERPVVDALAALYRGFLRPSGVRLVTLASAGHAMITVADPGANPCGTSQPPYLNRCGTLDVAGELLNHLLGRLAPPAEPPPTALRSFDQRPYLGPKPLASGMADVGYLLVPPGCAEGGCRVHVVFHGCRQTTEQIGTRFVVNAGYLEWAWTNRLVLLFPQVRPTNGFIGGFDWLYNPRGCWDWWGYTDGHYAERRGRQVAAVHAMLQRLAEPPINR
;
A
#
# COMPACT_ATOMS: atom_id res chain seq x y z
N MET A 1 2.03 -2.89 -3.37
CA MET A 1 0.76 -2.27 -3.83
C MET A 1 0.79 -0.75 -3.85
N ALA A 2 1.03 -0.03 -2.74
CA ALA A 2 1.01 1.45 -2.74
C ALA A 2 1.85 2.08 -3.88
N VAL A 3 3.08 1.60 -4.10
CA VAL A 3 3.95 2.02 -5.21
C VAL A 3 3.35 1.69 -6.59
N GLN A 4 2.80 0.48 -6.75
CA GLN A 4 2.15 0.06 -8.01
C GLN A 4 0.95 0.96 -8.32
N TYR A 5 0.09 1.22 -7.34
CA TYR A 5 -1.09 2.05 -7.51
C TYR A 5 -0.70 3.51 -7.86
N HIS A 6 0.23 4.08 -7.10
CA HIS A 6 0.74 5.43 -7.33
C HIS A 6 1.34 5.61 -8.73
N VAL A 7 2.21 4.69 -9.16
CA VAL A 7 2.81 4.75 -10.50
C VAL A 7 1.78 4.48 -11.60
N ALA A 8 0.84 3.56 -11.38
CA ALA A 8 -0.18 3.23 -12.37
C ALA A 8 -1.17 4.39 -12.62
N HIS A 9 -1.49 5.16 -11.58
CA HIS A 9 -2.52 6.20 -11.59
C HIS A 9 -2.00 7.57 -11.14
N SER A 10 -0.75 7.91 -11.47
CA SER A 10 -0.03 9.11 -11.00
C SER A 10 -0.76 10.41 -11.33
N THR A 11 -1.59 10.46 -12.37
CA THR A 11 -2.36 11.68 -12.70
C THR A 11 -3.49 11.98 -11.70
N SER A 12 -3.84 11.03 -10.83
CA SER A 12 -4.93 11.14 -9.86
C SER A 12 -4.50 10.92 -8.40
N VAL A 13 -3.21 10.68 -8.17
CA VAL A 13 -2.65 10.33 -6.85
C VAL A 13 -1.52 11.30 -6.53
N ALA A 14 -1.63 12.05 -5.43
CA ALA A 14 -0.65 13.09 -5.06
C ALA A 14 0.64 12.58 -4.37
N GLY A 15 0.85 11.26 -4.33
CA GLY A 15 1.97 10.65 -3.63
C GLY A 15 1.68 9.32 -2.94
N ALA A 16 2.73 8.74 -2.35
CA ALA A 16 2.68 7.45 -1.68
C ALA A 16 3.49 7.42 -0.38
N GLY A 17 2.93 6.74 0.62
CA GLY A 17 3.66 6.28 1.80
C GLY A 17 4.02 4.80 1.67
N VAL A 18 5.27 4.44 1.98
CA VAL A 18 5.76 3.06 1.82
C VAL A 18 6.57 2.63 3.04
N VAL A 19 6.06 1.65 3.77
CA VAL A 19 6.71 1.07 4.95
C VAL A 19 7.23 -0.32 4.57
N ALA A 20 8.56 -0.51 4.60
CA ALA A 20 9.21 -1.78 4.28
C ALA A 20 8.75 -2.41 2.95
N GLY A 21 8.62 -1.58 1.90
CA GLY A 21 8.26 -2.00 0.54
C GLY A 21 9.44 -2.00 -0.43
N GLY A 22 9.16 -2.16 -1.73
CA GLY A 22 10.21 -2.20 -2.76
C GLY A 22 9.82 -1.48 -4.06
N PRO A 23 10.76 -1.44 -5.04
CA PRO A 23 10.58 -0.74 -6.31
C PRO A 23 9.38 -1.23 -7.11
N TYR A 24 8.84 -0.35 -7.94
CA TYR A 24 7.78 -0.69 -8.90
C TYR A 24 8.22 -1.85 -9.82
N ASP A 25 7.34 -2.85 -10.00
CA ASP A 25 7.57 -4.04 -10.83
C ASP A 25 8.85 -4.83 -10.50
N CYS A 26 9.29 -4.82 -9.23
CA CYS A 26 10.54 -5.47 -8.85
C CYS A 26 10.55 -6.97 -9.15
N ALA A 27 9.50 -7.68 -8.75
CA ALA A 27 9.41 -9.13 -8.92
C ALA A 27 9.28 -9.56 -10.39
N SER A 28 8.93 -8.64 -11.30
CA SER A 28 8.84 -8.93 -12.74
C SER A 28 7.94 -10.15 -13.05
N GLY A 29 6.82 -10.29 -12.36
CA GLY A 29 5.91 -11.43 -12.52
C GLY A 29 6.44 -12.77 -11.99
N SER A 30 7.43 -12.76 -11.07
CA SER A 30 8.04 -13.99 -10.55
C SER A 30 8.14 -14.01 -9.04
N ILE A 31 7.52 -15.02 -8.40
CA ILE A 31 7.67 -15.29 -6.97
C ILE A 31 9.14 -15.58 -6.59
N TRP A 32 9.92 -16.13 -7.50
CA TRP A 32 11.33 -16.41 -7.24
C TRP A 32 12.13 -15.11 -7.12
N PHE A 33 11.92 -14.15 -8.03
CA PHE A 33 12.53 -12.81 -7.90
C PHE A 33 11.95 -12.05 -6.72
N ALA A 34 10.66 -12.20 -6.42
CA ALA A 34 10.03 -11.62 -5.25
C ALA A 34 10.82 -11.98 -3.98
N LEU A 35 11.11 -13.27 -3.75
CA LEU A 35 11.79 -13.76 -2.56
C LEU A 35 13.31 -13.49 -2.55
N THR A 36 13.98 -13.65 -3.69
CA THR A 36 15.46 -13.72 -3.76
C THR A 36 16.14 -12.43 -4.19
N ARG A 37 15.38 -11.50 -4.78
CA ARG A 37 15.86 -10.21 -5.29
C ARG A 37 15.15 -9.05 -4.62
N CYS A 38 13.83 -9.14 -4.42
CA CYS A 38 12.98 -8.02 -4.00
C CYS A 38 12.59 -8.06 -2.52
N MET A 39 13.13 -9.01 -1.76
CA MET A 39 12.97 -9.16 -0.32
C MET A 39 14.33 -9.28 0.34
N THR A 40 15.08 -10.33 -0.02
CA THR A 40 16.43 -10.59 0.51
C THR A 40 17.42 -10.75 -0.65
N PRO A 41 17.89 -9.64 -1.27
CA PRO A 41 18.79 -9.70 -2.42
C PRO A 41 20.00 -10.61 -2.18
N ARG A 42 20.24 -11.55 -3.09
CA ARG A 42 21.40 -12.46 -3.03
C ARG A 42 22.44 -12.07 -4.06
N PHE A 43 23.71 -12.43 -3.83
CA PHE A 43 24.78 -12.14 -4.80
C PHE A 43 24.49 -12.74 -6.19
N TRP A 44 23.79 -13.88 -6.27
CA TRP A 44 23.39 -14.56 -7.50
C TRP A 44 22.03 -14.10 -8.05
N SER A 45 21.28 -13.30 -7.30
CA SER A 45 20.01 -12.68 -7.72
C SER A 45 19.98 -11.23 -7.25
N PRO A 46 20.89 -10.38 -7.76
CA PRO A 46 20.98 -9.01 -7.33
C PRO A 46 19.76 -8.21 -7.76
N LEU A 47 19.54 -7.08 -7.08
CA LEU A 47 18.64 -6.05 -7.55
C LEU A 47 19.09 -5.53 -8.92
N PRO A 48 18.15 -5.27 -9.84
CA PRO A 48 18.39 -4.39 -10.98
C PRO A 48 18.98 -3.06 -10.52
N ASP A 49 19.78 -2.43 -11.37
CA ASP A 49 20.18 -1.05 -11.15
C ASP A 49 18.99 -0.08 -11.27
N ASP A 50 19.17 1.13 -10.74
CA ASP A 50 18.13 2.16 -10.72
C ASP A 50 17.66 2.55 -12.12
N ALA A 51 18.57 2.54 -13.10
CA ALA A 51 18.24 2.90 -14.48
C ALA A 51 17.26 1.90 -15.09
N ARG A 52 17.44 0.60 -14.81
CA ARG A 52 16.55 -0.46 -15.26
C ARG A 52 15.18 -0.40 -14.59
N PHE A 53 15.10 -0.03 -13.32
CA PHE A 53 13.80 0.21 -12.67
C PHE A 53 13.06 1.39 -13.30
N ARG A 54 13.77 2.51 -13.54
CA ARG A 54 13.17 3.68 -14.21
C ARG A 54 12.73 3.36 -15.64
N GLN A 55 13.55 2.63 -16.39
CA GLN A 55 13.23 2.27 -17.77
C GLN A 55 11.94 1.47 -17.86
N ARG A 56 11.69 0.54 -16.93
CA ARG A 56 10.41 -0.22 -16.89
C ARG A 56 9.20 0.67 -16.71
N VAL A 57 9.28 1.68 -15.83
CA VAL A 57 8.20 2.66 -15.65
C VAL A 57 7.99 3.44 -16.95
N VAL A 58 9.07 3.95 -17.55
CA VAL A 58 9.01 4.69 -18.82
C VAL A 58 8.42 3.84 -19.95
N ASP A 59 8.82 2.58 -20.06
CA ASP A 59 8.33 1.66 -21.10
C ASP A 59 6.83 1.36 -20.93
N LYS A 60 6.38 1.12 -19.69
CA LYS A 60 4.95 0.92 -19.42
C LYS A 60 4.12 2.19 -19.64
N ALA A 61 4.67 3.37 -19.35
CA ALA A 61 4.01 4.64 -19.62
C ALA A 61 3.91 4.91 -21.12
N ARG A 62 4.98 4.65 -21.89
CA ARG A 62 4.98 4.73 -23.37
C ARG A 62 3.99 3.77 -24.02
N ALA A 63 3.80 2.61 -23.42
CA ALA A 63 2.82 1.62 -23.85
C ALA A 63 1.39 1.91 -23.34
N GLU A 64 1.18 3.05 -22.66
CA GLU A 64 -0.12 3.46 -22.08
C GLU A 64 -0.72 2.45 -21.09
N LEU A 65 0.12 1.62 -20.47
CA LEU A 65 -0.29 0.64 -19.46
C LEU A 65 -0.41 1.25 -18.06
N ILE A 66 0.31 2.36 -17.86
CA ILE A 66 0.25 3.24 -16.69
C ILE A 66 0.12 4.69 -17.15
N ASP A 67 -0.12 5.59 -16.21
CA ASP A 67 -0.13 7.02 -16.47
C ASP A 67 1.24 7.56 -16.94
N PRO A 68 1.27 8.71 -17.64
CA PRO A 68 2.51 9.36 -18.03
C PRO A 68 3.40 9.69 -16.83
N VAL A 69 4.72 9.54 -17.01
CA VAL A 69 5.70 9.79 -15.93
C VAL A 69 5.70 11.23 -15.43
N ASP A 70 5.26 12.19 -16.25
CA ASP A 70 5.13 13.59 -15.86
C ASP A 70 4.12 13.79 -14.71
N GLY A 71 3.16 12.86 -14.55
CA GLY A 71 2.23 12.85 -13.42
C GLY A 71 2.94 12.70 -12.07
N LEU A 72 4.14 12.08 -12.03
CA LEU A 72 4.90 11.86 -10.80
C LEU A 72 5.71 13.07 -10.34
N ALA A 73 5.89 14.09 -11.18
CA ALA A 73 6.91 15.13 -10.95
C ALA A 73 6.65 15.96 -9.67
N ASP A 74 5.38 16.24 -9.39
CA ASP A 74 4.94 17.08 -8.27
C ASP A 74 4.43 16.28 -7.06
N ASP A 75 4.46 14.95 -7.15
CA ASP A 75 4.02 14.05 -6.08
C ASP A 75 4.99 14.04 -4.90
N ARG A 76 4.65 13.24 -3.87
CA ARG A 76 5.50 13.02 -2.71
C ARG A 76 5.61 11.55 -2.36
N ALA A 77 6.80 11.12 -1.95
CA ALA A 77 7.06 9.78 -1.46
C ALA A 77 7.65 9.83 -0.05
N TRP A 78 6.96 9.24 0.92
CA TRP A 78 7.49 9.01 2.26
C TRP A 78 7.79 7.52 2.43
N ILE A 79 9.01 7.18 2.80
CA ILE A 79 9.53 5.81 2.74
C ILE A 79 10.19 5.47 4.07
N PHE A 80 9.87 4.32 4.65
CA PHE A 80 10.45 3.84 5.90
C PHE A 80 11.15 2.49 5.74
N SER A 81 12.29 2.36 6.44
CA SER A 81 13.05 1.12 6.56
C SER A 81 13.51 0.89 8.00
N GLY A 82 13.30 -0.32 8.50
CA GLY A 82 13.92 -0.79 9.74
C GLY A 82 15.34 -1.31 9.51
N GLY A 83 16.24 -1.12 10.48
CA GLY A 83 17.60 -1.67 10.44
C GLY A 83 17.70 -3.13 10.85
N ARG A 84 16.65 -3.68 11.50
CA ARG A 84 16.50 -5.10 11.84
C ARG A 84 15.49 -5.81 10.95
N ASP A 85 15.12 -5.19 9.83
CA ASP A 85 14.24 -5.80 8.85
C ASP A 85 15.03 -6.79 7.97
N GLU A 86 14.84 -8.08 8.23
CA GLU A 86 15.40 -9.20 7.47
C GLU A 86 14.38 -9.81 6.49
N THR A 87 13.21 -9.17 6.33
CA THR A 87 12.15 -9.62 5.41
C THR A 87 12.16 -8.83 4.12
N VAL A 88 12.23 -7.50 4.21
CA VAL A 88 12.51 -6.60 3.09
C VAL A 88 13.73 -5.79 3.47
N GLU A 89 14.89 -6.28 3.03
CA GLU A 89 16.17 -5.73 3.46
C GLU A 89 16.40 -4.32 2.92
N ARG A 90 17.20 -3.56 3.67
CA ARG A 90 17.51 -2.16 3.40
C ARG A 90 17.86 -1.85 1.93
N PRO A 91 18.68 -2.65 1.21
CA PRO A 91 19.00 -2.36 -0.20
C PRO A 91 17.76 -2.28 -1.11
N VAL A 92 16.71 -3.05 -0.82
CA VAL A 92 15.44 -3.00 -1.58
C VAL A 92 14.74 -1.66 -1.37
N VAL A 93 14.69 -1.19 -0.12
CA VAL A 93 14.07 0.10 0.22
C VAL A 93 14.89 1.27 -0.31
N ASP A 94 16.23 1.16 -0.32
CA ASP A 94 17.10 2.15 -0.94
C ASP A 94 16.89 2.24 -2.46
N ALA A 95 16.74 1.11 -3.15
CA ALA A 95 16.39 1.08 -4.57
C ALA A 95 15.02 1.72 -4.85
N LEU A 96 14.04 1.55 -3.94
CA LEU A 96 12.75 2.23 -4.04
C LEU A 96 12.92 3.76 -3.90
N ALA A 97 13.71 4.22 -2.94
CA ALA A 97 13.99 5.64 -2.78
C ALA A 97 14.72 6.21 -4.00
N ALA A 98 15.66 5.45 -4.59
CA ALA A 98 16.37 5.85 -5.80
C ALA A 98 15.45 5.91 -7.04
N LEU A 99 14.52 4.96 -7.17
CA LEU A 99 13.47 4.99 -8.20
C LEU A 99 12.68 6.29 -8.11
N TYR A 100 12.17 6.63 -6.92
CA TYR A 100 11.38 7.84 -6.72
C TYR A 100 12.19 9.13 -6.96
N ARG A 101 13.45 9.19 -6.50
CA ARG A 101 14.34 10.35 -6.80
C ARG A 101 14.57 10.57 -8.29
N GLY A 102 14.34 9.56 -9.12
CA GLY A 102 14.44 9.67 -10.58
C GLY A 102 13.24 10.32 -11.26
N PHE A 103 12.09 10.43 -10.57
CA PHE A 103 10.85 10.99 -11.13
C PHE A 103 10.34 12.21 -10.38
N LEU A 104 10.52 12.25 -9.05
CA LEU A 104 10.03 13.31 -8.18
C LEU A 104 11.07 14.44 -8.02
N ARG A 105 10.60 15.65 -7.69
CA ARG A 105 11.47 16.71 -7.18
C ARG A 105 12.24 16.25 -5.93
N PRO A 106 13.47 16.75 -5.68
CA PRO A 106 14.27 16.34 -4.53
C PRO A 106 13.57 16.47 -3.17
N SER A 107 12.76 17.51 -2.97
CA SER A 107 11.98 17.72 -1.75
C SER A 107 10.79 16.77 -1.60
N GLY A 108 10.39 16.08 -2.68
CA GLY A 108 9.26 15.15 -2.71
C GLY A 108 9.58 13.82 -2.04
N VAL A 109 10.85 13.43 -1.91
CA VAL A 109 11.26 12.12 -1.36
C VAL A 109 11.81 12.26 0.05
N ARG A 110 11.15 11.60 1.01
CA ARG A 110 11.61 11.47 2.39
C ARG A 110 11.87 10.00 2.72
N LEU A 111 13.13 9.66 2.97
CA LEU A 111 13.53 8.34 3.45
C LEU A 111 13.84 8.41 4.96
N VAL A 112 13.09 7.66 5.75
CA VAL A 112 13.22 7.55 7.20
C VAL A 112 13.76 6.17 7.54
N THR A 113 14.70 6.13 8.47
CA THR A 113 15.34 4.89 8.91
C THR A 113 15.33 4.79 10.42
N LEU A 114 15.06 3.60 10.94
CA LEU A 114 15.20 3.33 12.36
C LEU A 114 15.98 2.03 12.57
N ALA A 115 17.19 2.15 13.11
CA ALA A 115 18.12 1.03 13.26
C ALA A 115 17.53 -0.14 14.07
N SER A 116 16.69 0.15 15.06
CA SER A 116 16.11 -0.86 15.96
C SER A 116 14.82 -1.51 15.44
N ALA A 117 14.21 -1.00 14.36
CA ALA A 117 12.93 -1.50 13.87
C ALA A 117 13.09 -2.78 13.03
N GLY A 118 12.21 -3.75 13.28
CA GLY A 118 12.02 -4.94 12.44
C GLY A 118 11.03 -4.70 11.29
N HIS A 119 10.58 -5.79 10.66
CA HIS A 119 9.61 -5.75 9.57
C HIS A 119 8.18 -5.58 10.10
N ALA A 120 7.69 -4.34 10.18
CA ALA A 120 6.35 -4.06 10.69
C ALA A 120 5.85 -2.66 10.30
N MET A 121 4.54 -2.46 10.42
CA MET A 121 3.99 -1.11 10.59
C MET A 121 4.33 -0.62 12.01
N ILE A 122 5.02 0.52 12.11
CA ILE A 122 5.33 1.12 13.40
C ILE A 122 4.19 2.04 13.81
N THR A 123 3.64 1.86 15.01
CA THR A 123 2.40 2.54 15.39
C THR A 123 2.33 3.00 16.85
N VAL A 124 1.74 4.19 16.97
CA VAL A 124 1.08 4.85 18.10
C VAL A 124 -0.06 4.10 18.79
N ALA A 125 -0.85 3.44 17.97
CA ALA A 125 -2.25 3.18 18.28
C ALA A 125 -2.53 1.75 18.77
N ASP A 126 -1.62 0.79 18.51
CA ASP A 126 -1.85 -0.59 18.93
C ASP A 126 -1.44 -0.83 20.39
N PRO A 127 -2.40 -1.05 21.33
CA PRO A 127 -2.07 -1.31 22.73
C PRO A 127 -1.35 -2.65 22.92
N GLY A 128 -1.51 -3.59 21.99
CA GLY A 128 -0.83 -4.89 22.02
C GLY A 128 0.38 -4.98 21.09
N ALA A 129 0.92 -3.85 20.62
CA ALA A 129 2.01 -3.82 19.65
C ALA A 129 3.22 -4.67 20.09
N ASN A 130 3.85 -5.33 19.13
CA ASN A 130 5.10 -6.06 19.36
C ASN A 130 6.25 -5.10 19.72
N PRO A 131 7.32 -5.58 20.36
CA PRO A 131 8.56 -4.82 20.53
C PRO A 131 9.15 -4.36 19.18
N CYS A 132 9.76 -3.17 19.15
CA CYS A 132 10.25 -2.50 17.94
C CYS A 132 11.00 -3.41 16.92
N GLY A 133 11.92 -4.25 17.41
CA GLY A 133 12.76 -5.12 16.58
C GLY A 133 12.13 -6.43 16.12
N THR A 134 10.82 -6.61 16.31
CA THR A 134 10.11 -7.86 15.99
C THR A 134 9.69 -7.91 14.52
N SER A 135 9.80 -9.08 13.89
CA SER A 135 9.35 -9.33 12.50
C SER A 135 8.36 -10.51 12.46
N GLN A 136 7.29 -10.43 13.24
CA GLN A 136 6.29 -11.49 13.43
C GLN A 136 4.87 -10.92 13.49
N PRO A 137 3.81 -11.75 13.29
CA PRO A 137 2.43 -11.31 13.46
C PRO A 137 2.21 -10.63 14.83
N PRO A 138 1.37 -9.58 14.92
CA PRO A 138 0.54 -9.02 13.84
C PRO A 138 1.28 -8.01 12.93
N TYR A 139 2.63 -7.90 13.01
CA TYR A 139 3.45 -6.92 12.29
C TYR A 139 3.02 -5.46 12.54
N LEU A 140 2.60 -5.19 13.78
CA LEU A 140 2.38 -3.86 14.34
C LEU A 140 3.33 -3.72 15.53
N ASN A 141 4.28 -2.79 15.45
CA ASN A 141 5.35 -2.66 16.43
C ASN A 141 5.33 -1.30 17.12
N ARG A 142 5.79 -1.29 18.37
CA ARG A 142 6.04 -0.08 19.17
C ARG A 142 7.52 0.27 19.16
N CYS A 143 7.87 1.40 18.55
CA CYS A 143 9.23 1.94 18.54
C CYS A 143 9.30 3.27 19.29
N GLY A 144 9.00 3.24 20.59
CA GLY A 144 8.86 4.45 21.39
C GLY A 144 7.63 5.25 20.97
N THR A 145 7.83 6.53 20.70
CA THR A 145 6.78 7.49 20.30
C THR A 145 6.70 7.71 18.79
N LEU A 146 7.42 6.93 17.98
CA LEU A 146 7.42 7.07 16.53
C LEU A 146 6.05 6.75 15.92
N ASP A 147 5.40 7.77 15.38
CA ASP A 147 4.12 7.68 14.68
C ASP A 147 4.33 7.74 13.16
N VAL A 148 4.49 6.57 12.54
CA VAL A 148 4.72 6.49 11.09
C VAL A 148 3.54 6.97 10.27
N ALA A 149 2.30 6.68 10.69
CA ALA A 149 1.11 7.15 9.98
C ALA A 149 1.05 8.69 10.00
N GLY A 150 1.29 9.30 11.15
CA GLY A 150 1.34 10.76 11.29
C GLY A 150 2.45 11.42 10.48
N GLU A 151 3.69 10.92 10.56
CA GLU A 151 4.82 11.47 9.80
C GLU A 151 4.60 11.37 8.28
N LEU A 152 4.13 10.21 7.83
CA LEU A 152 3.81 9.93 6.42
C LEU A 152 2.72 10.88 5.93
N LEU A 153 1.60 11.00 6.65
CA LEU A 153 0.49 11.87 6.25
C LEU A 153 0.90 13.34 6.23
N ASN A 154 1.71 13.81 7.20
CA ASN A 154 2.21 15.18 7.20
C ASN A 154 3.15 15.46 6.02
N HIS A 155 3.99 14.49 5.62
CA HIS A 155 4.84 14.64 4.43
C HIS A 155 4.00 14.78 3.16
N LEU A 156 2.99 13.91 3.00
CA LEU A 156 2.14 13.89 1.80
C LEU A 156 1.20 15.10 1.72
N LEU A 157 0.58 15.49 2.83
CA LEU A 157 -0.54 16.44 2.85
C LEU A 157 -0.18 17.83 3.38
N GLY A 158 1.05 18.00 3.88
CA GLY A 158 1.47 19.21 4.60
C GLY A 158 1.01 19.19 6.06
N ARG A 159 0.97 20.37 6.69
CA ARG A 159 0.62 20.51 8.11
C ARG A 159 -0.81 20.02 8.38
N LEU A 160 -0.94 19.05 9.27
CA LEU A 160 -2.22 18.49 9.72
C LEU A 160 -2.63 19.04 11.10
N ALA A 161 -3.94 19.04 11.37
CA ALA A 161 -4.48 19.24 12.69
C ALA A 161 -4.10 18.05 13.60
N PRO A 162 -3.97 18.26 14.93
CA PRO A 162 -3.70 17.18 15.86
C PRO A 162 -4.71 16.02 15.72
N PRO A 163 -4.27 14.76 15.87
CA PRO A 163 -5.14 13.60 15.76
C PRO A 163 -6.11 13.55 16.94
N ALA A 164 -7.30 12.99 16.72
CA ALA A 164 -8.27 12.71 17.77
C ALA A 164 -9.01 11.40 17.49
N GLU A 165 -9.36 10.68 18.55
CA GLU A 165 -10.02 9.38 18.42
C GLU A 165 -11.41 9.51 17.76
N PRO A 166 -11.68 8.78 16.67
CA PRO A 166 -13.01 8.74 16.07
C PRO A 166 -13.97 7.87 16.90
N PRO A 167 -15.28 8.15 16.87
CA PRO A 167 -16.27 7.24 17.43
C PRO A 167 -16.25 5.90 16.67
N PRO A 168 -16.54 4.75 17.31
CA PRO A 168 -16.55 3.44 16.65
C PRO A 168 -17.44 3.35 15.40
N THR A 169 -18.51 4.16 15.34
CA THR A 169 -19.45 4.22 14.22
C THR A 169 -18.90 4.91 12.96
N ALA A 170 -17.74 5.59 13.06
CA ALA A 170 -17.08 6.23 11.92
C ALA A 170 -16.46 5.22 10.96
N LEU A 171 -16.00 4.06 11.48
CA LEU A 171 -15.46 2.97 10.68
C LEU A 171 -16.58 2.05 10.23
N ARG A 172 -16.70 1.86 8.92
CA ARG A 172 -17.75 1.06 8.28
C ARG A 172 -17.11 -0.04 7.44
N SER A 173 -17.75 -1.20 7.37
CA SER A 173 -17.43 -2.20 6.36
C SER A 173 -18.23 -1.94 5.08
N PHE A 174 -17.72 -2.41 3.94
CA PHE A 174 -18.42 -2.39 2.66
C PHE A 174 -18.11 -3.64 1.83
N ASP A 175 -19.01 -3.97 0.90
CA ASP A 175 -18.86 -5.10 -0.01
C ASP A 175 -17.90 -4.72 -1.16
N GLN A 176 -16.78 -5.45 -1.28
CA GLN A 176 -15.79 -5.25 -2.34
C GLN A 176 -16.20 -5.92 -3.66
N ARG A 177 -17.08 -6.93 -3.64
CA ARG A 177 -17.41 -7.77 -4.80
C ARG A 177 -17.84 -6.98 -6.04
N PRO A 178 -18.62 -5.87 -5.93
CA PRO A 178 -18.97 -5.04 -7.08
C PRO A 178 -17.76 -4.46 -7.84
N TYR A 179 -16.59 -4.36 -7.20
CA TYR A 179 -15.37 -3.76 -7.75
C TYR A 179 -14.36 -4.80 -8.25
N LEU A 180 -14.57 -6.11 -8.02
CA LEU A 180 -13.58 -7.16 -8.31
C LEU A 180 -13.60 -7.66 -9.78
N GLY A 181 -14.41 -7.02 -10.62
CA GLY A 181 -14.55 -7.38 -12.04
C GLY A 181 -15.24 -8.74 -12.26
N PRO A 182 -15.14 -9.30 -13.48
CA PRO A 182 -15.93 -10.46 -13.89
C PRO A 182 -15.47 -11.79 -13.28
N LYS A 183 -14.24 -11.86 -12.74
CA LYS A 183 -13.71 -13.05 -12.04
C LYS A 183 -13.27 -12.65 -10.62
N PRO A 184 -14.20 -12.43 -9.67
CA PRO A 184 -13.87 -11.93 -8.33
C PRO A 184 -12.84 -12.78 -7.60
N LEU A 185 -12.96 -14.11 -7.67
CA LEU A 185 -12.05 -15.05 -7.00
C LEU A 185 -10.59 -14.94 -7.51
N ALA A 186 -10.41 -14.60 -8.79
CA ALA A 186 -9.09 -14.45 -9.41
C ALA A 186 -8.34 -13.19 -8.95
N SER A 187 -9.03 -12.23 -8.34
CA SER A 187 -8.38 -11.04 -7.77
C SER A 187 -7.59 -11.36 -6.49
N GLY A 188 -7.90 -12.47 -5.81
CA GLY A 188 -7.39 -12.76 -4.47
C GLY A 188 -7.84 -11.75 -3.41
N MET A 189 -8.79 -10.86 -3.74
CA MET A 189 -9.35 -9.90 -2.79
C MET A 189 -10.41 -10.56 -1.90
N ALA A 190 -10.58 -10.03 -0.69
CA ALA A 190 -11.65 -10.46 0.21
C ALA A 190 -13.00 -9.88 -0.24
N ASP A 191 -14.10 -10.38 0.32
CA ASP A 191 -15.44 -9.85 0.01
C ASP A 191 -15.72 -8.53 0.74
N VAL A 192 -15.03 -8.25 1.85
CA VAL A 192 -15.30 -7.09 2.72
C VAL A 192 -14.08 -6.19 2.85
N GLY A 193 -14.29 -4.89 2.63
CA GLY A 193 -13.33 -3.81 2.86
C GLY A 193 -13.80 -2.89 3.99
N TYR A 194 -12.96 -1.93 4.40
CA TYR A 194 -13.31 -0.96 5.43
C TYR A 194 -13.12 0.47 4.95
N LEU A 195 -13.95 1.38 5.46
CA LEU A 195 -13.99 2.78 5.10
C LEU A 195 -14.22 3.61 6.36
N LEU A 196 -13.37 4.62 6.61
CA LEU A 196 -13.65 5.66 7.59
C LEU A 196 -14.01 6.95 6.88
N VAL A 197 -15.17 7.53 7.24
CA VAL A 197 -15.65 8.80 6.70
C VAL A 197 -15.69 9.84 7.84
N PRO A 198 -14.78 10.83 7.84
CA PRO A 198 -14.78 11.88 8.86
C PRO A 198 -16.01 12.81 8.77
N PRO A 199 -16.26 13.64 9.80
CA PRO A 199 -17.34 14.61 9.78
C PRO A 199 -17.17 15.59 8.61
N GLY A 200 -18.27 15.94 7.96
CA GLY A 200 -18.27 16.87 6.83
C GLY A 200 -17.68 16.32 5.52
N CYS A 201 -17.38 15.02 5.44
CA CYS A 201 -16.99 14.35 4.19
C CYS A 201 -18.15 13.66 3.46
N ALA A 202 -19.33 13.55 4.09
CA ALA A 202 -20.51 12.95 3.46
C ALA A 202 -21.04 13.78 2.29
N GLU A 203 -20.80 15.09 2.31
CA GLU A 203 -21.19 16.05 1.26
C GLU A 203 -20.10 16.22 0.19
N GLY A 204 -18.97 15.53 0.30
CA GLY A 204 -17.82 15.65 -0.59
C GLY A 204 -16.79 16.68 -0.15
N GLY A 205 -15.86 17.01 -1.06
CA GLY A 205 -14.77 17.96 -0.80
C GLY A 205 -13.72 17.48 0.21
N CYS A 206 -13.57 16.16 0.37
CA CYS A 206 -12.53 15.54 1.19
C CYS A 206 -11.50 14.83 0.32
N ARG A 207 -10.29 14.69 0.87
CA ARG A 207 -9.25 13.86 0.26
C ARG A 207 -9.49 12.39 0.62
N VAL A 208 -8.97 11.47 -0.18
CA VAL A 208 -8.98 10.04 0.13
C VAL A 208 -7.55 9.55 0.30
N HIS A 209 -7.29 8.74 1.33
CA HIS A 209 -6.05 8.00 1.50
C HIS A 209 -6.35 6.50 1.55
N VAL A 210 -5.70 5.74 0.67
CA VAL A 210 -5.84 4.28 0.63
C VAL A 210 -4.76 3.65 1.48
N VAL A 211 -5.15 2.86 2.46
CA VAL A 211 -4.24 2.16 3.37
C VAL A 211 -4.23 0.68 3.04
N PHE A 212 -3.07 0.20 2.59
CA PHE A 212 -2.84 -1.21 2.26
C PHE A 212 -2.17 -1.93 3.43
N HIS A 213 -2.80 -2.99 3.94
CA HIS A 213 -2.17 -3.88 4.91
C HIS A 213 -1.03 -4.70 4.27
N GLY A 214 -0.09 -5.20 5.07
CA GLY A 214 0.96 -6.10 4.62
C GLY A 214 0.53 -7.56 4.49
N CYS A 215 1.44 -8.42 4.04
CA CYS A 215 1.26 -9.87 4.12
C CYS A 215 0.99 -10.30 5.57
N ARG A 216 0.13 -11.29 5.78
CA ARG A 216 -0.25 -11.80 7.11
C ARG A 216 -0.94 -10.77 8.01
N GLN A 217 -1.47 -9.69 7.41
CA GLN A 217 -2.24 -8.65 8.08
C GLN A 217 -3.66 -8.51 7.53
N THR A 218 -4.14 -9.52 6.81
CA THR A 218 -5.53 -9.58 6.34
C THR A 218 -6.50 -9.68 7.53
N THR A 219 -7.75 -9.29 7.32
CA THR A 219 -8.80 -9.45 8.34
C THR A 219 -9.08 -10.90 8.70
N GLU A 220 -8.86 -11.85 7.79
CA GLU A 220 -8.93 -13.28 8.10
C GLU A 220 -7.83 -13.75 9.06
N GLN A 221 -6.69 -13.07 9.09
CA GLN A 221 -5.51 -13.49 9.87
C GLN A 221 -5.37 -12.76 11.22
N ILE A 222 -5.71 -11.47 11.27
CA ILE A 222 -5.55 -10.64 12.48
C ILE A 222 -6.78 -9.80 12.82
N GLY A 223 -7.93 -10.10 12.21
CA GLY A 223 -9.15 -9.30 12.38
C GLY A 223 -8.96 -7.86 11.89
N THR A 224 -9.68 -6.91 12.48
CA THR A 224 -9.59 -5.48 12.14
C THR A 224 -8.37 -4.80 12.77
N ARG A 225 -7.44 -5.53 13.38
CA ARG A 225 -6.35 -4.96 14.16
C ARG A 225 -5.46 -3.99 13.36
N PHE A 226 -5.13 -4.31 12.10
CA PHE A 226 -4.42 -3.35 11.25
C PHE A 226 -5.27 -2.13 10.89
N VAL A 227 -6.55 -2.34 10.56
CA VAL A 227 -7.49 -1.26 10.19
C VAL A 227 -7.63 -0.26 11.34
N VAL A 228 -7.77 -0.74 12.58
CA VAL A 228 -7.98 0.10 13.76
C VAL A 228 -6.67 0.65 14.30
N ASN A 229 -5.61 -0.16 14.36
CA ASN A 229 -4.44 0.15 15.18
C ASN A 229 -3.18 0.55 14.38
N ALA A 230 -3.25 0.66 13.05
CA ALA A 230 -2.12 1.16 12.26
C ALA A 230 -1.88 2.67 12.44
N GLY A 231 -2.75 3.39 13.16
CA GLY A 231 -2.57 4.80 13.54
C GLY A 231 -3.09 5.81 12.53
N TYR A 232 -3.84 5.39 11.51
CA TYR A 232 -4.38 6.30 10.51
C TYR A 232 -5.71 6.95 10.93
N LEU A 233 -6.53 6.25 11.72
CA LEU A 233 -7.91 6.65 11.99
C LEU A 233 -8.00 8.01 12.68
N GLU A 234 -7.13 8.25 13.66
CA GLU A 234 -7.11 9.44 14.49
C GLU A 234 -6.65 10.69 13.72
N TRP A 235 -5.69 10.52 12.80
CA TRP A 235 -5.28 11.60 11.90
C TRP A 235 -6.38 11.92 10.89
N ALA A 236 -7.00 10.90 10.33
CA ALA A 236 -8.04 11.09 9.32
C ALA A 236 -9.27 11.81 9.87
N TRP A 237 -9.67 11.47 11.10
CA TRP A 237 -10.83 12.01 11.78
C TRP A 237 -10.83 13.54 11.87
N THR A 238 -9.67 14.16 12.07
CA THR A 238 -9.54 15.62 12.26
C THR A 238 -9.08 16.38 11.01
N ASN A 239 -8.84 15.69 9.88
CA ASN A 239 -8.15 16.28 8.73
C ASN A 239 -8.89 16.16 7.38
N ARG A 240 -10.22 15.96 7.40
CA ARG A 240 -11.06 15.84 6.19
C ARG A 240 -10.48 14.82 5.20
N LEU A 241 -10.08 13.67 5.73
CA LEU A 241 -9.40 12.60 5.01
C LEU A 241 -10.20 11.31 5.14
N VAL A 242 -10.86 10.89 4.07
CA VAL A 242 -11.51 9.58 4.00
C VAL A 242 -10.44 8.50 3.93
N LEU A 243 -10.55 7.45 4.74
CA LEU A 243 -9.64 6.31 4.67
C LEU A 243 -10.34 5.13 4.02
N LEU A 244 -9.75 4.62 2.95
CA LEU A 244 -10.17 3.37 2.31
C LEU A 244 -9.17 2.28 2.70
N PHE A 245 -9.66 1.16 3.22
CA PHE A 245 -8.88 -0.04 3.58
C PHE A 245 -9.34 -1.24 2.75
N PRO A 246 -8.92 -1.35 1.49
CA PRO A 246 -9.16 -2.55 0.70
C PRO A 246 -8.53 -3.76 1.38
N GLN A 247 -9.14 -4.94 1.22
CA GLN A 247 -8.66 -6.19 1.83
C GLN A 247 -8.37 -7.25 0.77
N VAL A 248 -7.23 -7.92 0.92
CA VAL A 248 -6.98 -9.22 0.27
C VAL A 248 -7.21 -10.36 1.25
N ARG A 249 -7.22 -11.59 0.73
CA ARG A 249 -7.33 -12.79 1.54
C ARG A 249 -6.27 -13.84 1.18
N PRO A 250 -5.88 -14.71 2.12
CA PRO A 250 -5.08 -15.88 1.81
C PRO A 250 -5.77 -16.77 0.77
N THR A 251 -5.01 -17.26 -0.22
CA THR A 251 -5.49 -18.24 -1.19
C THR A 251 -4.51 -19.39 -1.30
N ASN A 252 -5.01 -20.62 -1.33
CA ASN A 252 -4.18 -21.82 -1.46
C ASN A 252 -4.98 -22.93 -2.14
N GLY A 253 -5.23 -22.78 -3.44
CA GLY A 253 -6.05 -23.77 -4.12
C GLY A 253 -6.56 -23.36 -5.49
N PHE A 254 -7.36 -24.26 -6.05
CA PHE A 254 -8.21 -23.98 -7.20
C PHE A 254 -9.26 -22.95 -6.85
N ILE A 255 -9.46 -21.98 -7.75
CA ILE A 255 -10.45 -20.90 -7.61
C ILE A 255 -11.59 -21.00 -8.64
N GLY A 256 -11.67 -22.15 -9.33
CA GLY A 256 -12.68 -22.47 -10.33
C GLY A 256 -12.05 -23.07 -11.58
N GLY A 257 -12.59 -24.20 -12.05
CA GLY A 257 -12.03 -24.92 -13.20
C GLY A 257 -10.56 -25.33 -12.98
N PHE A 258 -9.69 -24.98 -13.92
CA PHE A 258 -8.24 -25.20 -13.85
C PHE A 258 -7.45 -23.99 -13.32
N ASP A 259 -8.12 -22.89 -12.94
CA ASP A 259 -7.46 -21.69 -12.42
C ASP A 259 -6.97 -21.96 -10.99
N TRP A 260 -5.67 -21.82 -10.74
CA TRP A 260 -5.01 -22.02 -9.45
C TRP A 260 -4.42 -20.72 -8.92
N LEU A 261 -4.63 -20.43 -7.63
CA LEU A 261 -4.14 -19.20 -7.00
C LEU A 261 -3.41 -19.50 -5.70
N TYR A 262 -2.11 -19.19 -5.64
CA TYR A 262 -1.25 -19.47 -4.50
C TYR A 262 -0.70 -18.20 -3.86
N ASN A 263 -1.31 -17.79 -2.75
CA ASN A 263 -0.90 -16.69 -1.90
C ASN A 263 -1.35 -16.98 -0.44
N PRO A 264 -0.77 -17.99 0.22
CA PRO A 264 -1.20 -18.39 1.56
C PRO A 264 -0.89 -17.33 2.63
N ARG A 265 -0.10 -16.32 2.30
CA ARG A 265 0.24 -15.20 3.18
C ARG A 265 -0.73 -14.02 3.05
N GLY A 266 -1.69 -14.04 2.13
CA GLY A 266 -2.64 -12.93 1.96
C GLY A 266 -1.94 -11.61 1.64
N CYS A 267 -0.95 -11.65 0.75
CA CYS A 267 -0.26 -10.45 0.28
C CYS A 267 -1.04 -9.76 -0.84
N TRP A 268 -0.83 -8.47 -1.04
CA TRP A 268 -1.19 -7.83 -2.31
C TRP A 268 -0.39 -8.42 -3.47
N ASP A 269 -0.90 -8.31 -4.69
CA ASP A 269 -0.22 -8.82 -5.87
C ASP A 269 0.91 -7.87 -6.29
N TRP A 270 2.13 -8.29 -6.01
CA TRP A 270 3.36 -7.62 -6.41
C TRP A 270 4.32 -8.56 -7.14
N TRP A 271 3.87 -9.78 -7.49
CA TRP A 271 4.65 -10.76 -8.25
C TRP A 271 3.86 -11.45 -9.37
N GLY A 272 2.68 -10.94 -9.72
CA GLY A 272 1.88 -11.42 -10.84
C GLY A 272 1.07 -12.69 -10.54
N TYR A 273 0.69 -12.91 -9.27
CA TYR A 273 -0.06 -14.13 -8.94
C TYR A 273 -1.51 -14.08 -9.42
N THR A 274 -2.07 -12.89 -9.64
CA THR A 274 -3.45 -12.71 -10.11
C THR A 274 -3.53 -12.61 -11.64
N ASP A 275 -2.57 -11.93 -12.26
CA ASP A 275 -2.40 -11.80 -13.71
C ASP A 275 -1.03 -11.18 -14.08
N GLY A 276 -0.70 -11.17 -15.38
CA GLY A 276 0.53 -10.55 -15.91
C GLY A 276 0.52 -9.01 -15.94
N HIS A 277 -0.61 -8.38 -15.63
CA HIS A 277 -0.81 -6.93 -15.60
C HIS A 277 -0.84 -6.38 -14.17
N TYR A 278 -0.46 -7.17 -13.16
CA TYR A 278 -0.58 -6.86 -11.73
C TYR A 278 -0.06 -5.47 -11.29
N ALA A 279 0.90 -4.90 -12.04
CA ALA A 279 1.48 -3.58 -11.77
C ALA A 279 0.87 -2.45 -12.63
N GLU A 280 -0.03 -2.75 -13.55
CA GLU A 280 -0.64 -1.82 -14.54
C GLU A 280 -2.03 -1.39 -14.11
N ARG A 281 -2.59 -0.35 -14.76
CA ARG A 281 -3.96 0.14 -14.49
C ARG A 281 -5.03 -0.95 -14.57
N ARG A 282 -4.82 -1.92 -15.47
CA ARG A 282 -5.74 -3.05 -15.70
C ARG A 282 -5.46 -4.29 -14.84
N GLY A 283 -4.42 -4.28 -14.00
CA GLY A 283 -4.15 -5.38 -13.08
C GLY A 283 -5.32 -5.55 -12.12
N ARG A 284 -5.75 -6.79 -11.86
CA ARG A 284 -7.01 -7.06 -11.12
C ARG A 284 -7.16 -6.27 -9.83
N GLN A 285 -6.13 -6.24 -8.99
CA GLN A 285 -6.18 -5.52 -7.70
C GLN A 285 -6.07 -4.00 -7.86
N VAL A 286 -5.24 -3.52 -8.79
CA VAL A 286 -5.10 -2.08 -9.09
C VAL A 286 -6.44 -1.53 -9.60
N ALA A 287 -7.04 -2.20 -10.57
CA ALA A 287 -8.33 -1.84 -11.15
C ALA A 287 -9.46 -1.88 -10.11
N ALA A 288 -9.47 -2.88 -9.22
CA ALA A 288 -10.48 -2.98 -8.17
C ALA A 288 -10.41 -1.81 -7.17
N VAL A 289 -9.22 -1.45 -6.71
CA VAL A 289 -9.05 -0.28 -5.82
C VAL A 289 -9.39 1.02 -6.56
N HIS A 290 -9.03 1.13 -7.84
CA HIS A 290 -9.42 2.28 -8.63
C HIS A 290 -10.94 2.41 -8.77
N ALA A 291 -11.66 1.31 -9.00
CA ALA A 291 -13.13 1.32 -9.05
C ALA A 291 -13.77 1.72 -7.71
N MET A 292 -13.19 1.31 -6.57
CA MET A 292 -13.64 1.78 -5.24
C MET A 292 -13.44 3.30 -5.08
N LEU A 293 -12.32 3.83 -5.56
CA LEU A 293 -12.03 5.27 -5.52
C LEU A 293 -12.95 6.08 -6.45
N GLN A 294 -13.23 5.56 -7.65
CA GLN A 294 -14.20 6.19 -8.56
C GLN A 294 -15.58 6.27 -7.90
N ARG A 295 -16.02 5.22 -7.21
CA ARG A 295 -17.28 5.23 -6.46
C ARG A 295 -17.30 6.30 -5.36
N LEU A 296 -16.18 6.53 -4.67
CA LEU A 296 -16.06 7.58 -3.66
C LEU A 296 -16.03 9.00 -4.25
N ALA A 297 -15.60 9.14 -5.51
CA ALA A 297 -15.54 10.41 -6.23
C ALA A 297 -16.88 10.80 -6.86
N GLU A 298 -17.84 9.88 -6.96
CA GLU A 298 -19.19 10.17 -7.45
C GLU A 298 -19.92 11.14 -6.49
N PRO A 299 -20.81 12.00 -7.03
CA PRO A 299 -21.66 12.85 -6.21
C PRO A 299 -22.48 12.02 -5.21
N PRO A 300 -22.75 12.54 -4.01
CA PRO A 300 -23.69 11.90 -3.09
C PRO A 300 -25.00 11.63 -3.81
N ILE A 301 -25.48 10.39 -3.79
CA ILE A 301 -26.82 10.09 -4.26
C ILE A 301 -27.77 10.76 -3.27
N ASN A 302 -28.44 11.84 -3.69
CA ASN A 302 -29.53 12.44 -2.92
C ASN A 302 -30.52 11.32 -2.60
N ARG A 303 -30.59 10.93 -1.33
CA ARG A 303 -31.62 10.03 -0.79
C ARG A 303 -32.56 10.83 0.07
#